data_AF-A0A836KVX3-F1
#
_entry.id   AF-A0A836KVX3-F1
#
_cell.length_a   1.000
_cell.length_b   1.000
_cell.length_c   1.000
_cell.angle_alpha   90.00
_cell.angle_beta   90.00
_cell.angle_gamma   90.00
#
_symmetry.space_group_name_H-M   'P 1'
#
loop_
_entity.id
_entity.type
_entity.pdbx_description
1 polymer ?
#
loop_
_entity_poly.entity_id
_entity_poly.type
_entity_poly.pdbx_seq_one_letter_code
_entity_poly.pdbx_strand_id
1 'polypeptide(L)'
;MSRASSAPITEAEVRNLSTAEIQVNLERCGRLISQSSLLQRLPDGGEGIHRRRELFSKELERRRAVEMENSDEHTRAAYSTVTEARKRDNEAALLSEASHGVTEAAREMAEKYEHQRVDVEATVRRMYEGVLSEKEIQRILRSVPPHFFLTYAETCERERRLAMEARKAELQKLAAQAARHRAALP
;
A
#
# COMPACT_ATOMS: atom_id res chain seq x y z
N MET A 1 36.72 -0.59 -9.34
CA MET A 1 35.62 -0.99 -8.43
C MET A 1 35.27 0.22 -7.57
N SER A 2 34.13 0.85 -7.87
CA SER A 2 33.71 2.10 -7.25
C SER A 2 33.38 1.89 -5.78
N ARG A 3 34.23 2.39 -4.89
CA ARG A 3 33.93 2.56 -3.47
C ARG A 3 32.87 3.65 -3.36
N ALA A 4 31.61 3.27 -3.34
CA ALA A 4 30.56 4.14 -2.80
C ALA A 4 30.80 4.25 -1.29
N SER A 5 31.62 5.23 -0.90
CA SER A 5 31.71 5.68 0.49
C SER A 5 30.37 6.35 0.79
N SER A 6 29.42 5.60 1.36
CA SER A 6 28.22 6.21 1.92
C SER A 6 28.69 7.16 3.02
N ALA A 7 28.46 8.46 2.85
CA ALA A 7 28.83 9.47 3.84
C ALA A 7 28.30 9.06 5.23
N PRO A 8 29.08 9.25 6.30
CA PRO A 8 28.62 8.94 7.64
C PRO A 8 27.41 9.82 7.98
N ILE A 9 26.30 9.20 8.39
CA ILE A 9 25.11 9.92 8.82
C ILE A 9 25.47 10.90 9.94
N THR A 10 25.01 12.14 9.81
CA THR A 10 25.33 13.22 10.74
C THR A 10 24.25 13.36 11.81
N GLU A 11 24.60 13.98 12.95
CA GLU A 11 23.64 14.28 14.02
C GLU A 11 22.45 15.13 13.54
N ALA A 12 22.69 16.04 12.58
CA ALA A 12 21.66 16.90 12.02
C ALA A 12 20.62 16.10 11.21
N GLU A 13 21.08 15.10 10.44
CA GLU A 13 20.18 14.22 9.68
C GLU A 13 19.34 13.36 10.61
N VAL A 14 19.93 12.84 11.70
CA VAL A 14 19.21 12.03 12.69
C VAL A 14 18.11 12.84 13.39
N ARG A 15 18.34 14.14 13.64
CA ARG A 15 17.32 15.04 14.22
C ARG A 15 16.11 15.24 13.31
N ASN A 16 16.28 15.17 12.00
CA ASN A 16 15.19 15.35 11.02
C ASN A 16 14.30 14.11 10.88
N LEU A 17 14.72 12.94 11.41
CA LEU A 17 13.95 11.70 11.33
C LEU A 17 12.79 11.69 12.34
N SER A 18 11.70 11.02 11.99
CA SER A 18 10.59 10.78 12.92
C SER A 18 10.99 9.79 14.03
N THR A 19 10.30 9.83 15.16
CA THR A 19 10.58 8.92 16.30
C THR A 19 10.36 7.45 15.92
N ALA A 20 9.38 7.16 15.05
CA ALA A 20 9.15 5.82 14.53
C ALA A 20 10.31 5.33 13.65
N GLU A 21 10.84 6.19 12.76
CA GLU A 21 12.00 5.86 11.94
C GLU A 21 13.26 5.62 12.78
N ILE A 22 13.47 6.39 13.85
CA ILE A 22 14.58 6.18 14.80
C ILE A 22 14.46 4.80 15.47
N GLN A 23 13.27 4.40 15.89
CA GLN A 23 13.03 3.08 16.51
C GLN A 23 13.31 1.93 15.53
N VAL A 24 12.79 2.01 14.30
CA VAL A 24 13.04 1.01 13.26
C VAL A 24 14.54 0.88 12.96
N ASN A 25 15.26 2.00 12.90
CA ASN A 25 16.71 1.98 12.68
C ASN A 25 17.48 1.41 13.87
N LEU A 26 17.04 1.66 15.11
CA LEU A 26 17.61 1.02 16.31
C LEU A 26 17.45 -0.50 16.27
N GLU A 27 16.28 -1.01 15.90
CA GLU A 27 16.02 -2.45 15.77
C GLU A 27 16.88 -3.08 14.67
N ARG A 28 17.03 -2.40 13.52
CA ARG A 28 17.91 -2.86 12.43
C ARG A 28 19.36 -2.94 12.90
N CYS A 29 19.85 -1.90 13.58
CA CYS A 29 21.20 -1.91 14.14
C CYS A 29 21.35 -3.00 15.20
N GLY A 30 20.35 -3.23 16.05
CA GLY A 30 20.35 -4.30 17.05
C GLY A 30 20.47 -5.69 16.42
N ARG A 31 19.69 -5.96 15.36
CA ARG A 31 19.77 -7.22 14.60
C ARG A 31 21.15 -7.41 13.95
N LEU A 32 21.70 -6.37 13.35
CA LEU A 32 23.03 -6.46 12.73
C LEU A 32 24.14 -6.68 13.76
N ILE A 33 24.06 -6.02 14.92
CA ILE A 33 25.01 -6.19 16.01
C ILE A 33 24.94 -7.59 16.62
N SER A 34 23.76 -8.21 16.64
CA SER A 34 23.61 -9.61 17.10
C SER A 34 24.34 -10.63 16.20
N GLN A 35 24.74 -10.24 14.99
CA GLN A 35 25.40 -11.11 14.00
C GLN A 35 26.88 -10.75 13.86
N SER A 36 27.67 -11.07 14.87
CA SER A 36 29.11 -10.75 14.94
C SER A 36 29.92 -11.28 13.75
N SER A 37 29.56 -12.43 13.20
CA SER A 37 30.21 -13.01 12.00
C SER A 37 30.00 -12.18 10.73
N LEU A 38 28.89 -11.42 10.63
CA LEU A 38 28.66 -10.50 9.52
C LEU A 38 29.44 -9.20 9.70
N LEU A 39 29.55 -8.70 10.95
CA LEU A 39 30.32 -7.50 11.24
C LEU A 39 31.81 -7.68 10.97
N GLN A 40 32.38 -8.85 11.29
CA GLN A 40 33.78 -9.18 11.01
C GLN A 40 34.14 -9.19 9.51
N ARG A 41 33.14 -9.33 8.63
CA ARG A 41 33.35 -9.30 7.17
C ARG A 41 33.40 -7.87 6.63
N LEU A 42 33.02 -6.87 7.43
CA LEU A 42 33.05 -5.46 7.04
C LEU A 42 34.46 -4.88 7.23
N PRO A 43 34.88 -3.94 6.37
CA PRO A 43 36.20 -3.33 6.44
C PRO A 43 36.45 -2.51 7.72
N ASP A 44 35.38 -2.04 8.37
CA ASP A 44 35.40 -1.30 9.63
C ASP A 44 34.99 -2.17 10.84
N GLY A 45 34.87 -3.49 10.64
CA GLY A 45 34.43 -4.41 11.70
C GLY A 45 33.04 -4.13 12.25
N GLY A 46 32.22 -3.32 11.56
CA GLY A 46 30.90 -2.90 12.03
C GLY A 46 30.88 -1.62 12.88
N GLU A 47 32.00 -0.91 13.04
CA GLU A 47 32.09 0.34 13.81
C GLU A 47 31.04 1.37 13.37
N GLY A 48 30.81 1.52 12.07
CA GLY A 48 29.79 2.43 11.55
C GLY A 48 28.36 2.08 12.00
N ILE A 49 28.05 0.80 12.22
CA ILE A 49 26.75 0.36 12.72
C ILE A 49 26.61 0.68 14.22
N HIS A 50 27.68 0.48 14.99
CA HIS A 50 27.72 0.85 16.41
C HIS A 50 27.54 2.35 16.61
N ARG A 51 28.27 3.16 15.84
CA ARG A 51 28.16 4.63 15.88
C ARG A 51 26.75 5.11 15.53
N ARG A 52 26.13 4.55 14.48
CA ARG A 52 24.74 4.89 14.12
C ARG A 52 23.75 4.54 15.22
N ARG A 53 23.89 3.36 15.83
CA ARG A 53 23.05 2.96 16.97
C ARG A 53 23.16 3.96 18.12
N GLU A 54 24.37 4.39 18.45
CA GLU A 54 24.61 5.37 19.50
C GLU A 54 23.93 6.71 19.21
N LEU A 55 24.05 7.21 17.97
CA LEU A 55 23.39 8.44 17.55
C LEU A 55 21.86 8.36 17.66
N PHE A 56 21.27 7.25 17.21
CA PHE A 56 19.83 7.04 17.32
C PHE A 56 19.37 6.92 18.78
N SER A 57 20.13 6.23 19.64
CA SER A 57 19.82 6.11 21.06
C SER A 57 19.87 7.47 21.77
N LYS A 58 20.92 8.26 21.53
CA LYS A 58 21.08 9.60 22.12
C LYS A 58 19.95 10.55 21.71
N GLU A 59 19.55 10.53 20.43
CA GLU A 59 18.45 11.37 19.97
C GLU A 59 17.11 10.92 20.58
N LEU A 60 16.88 9.61 20.73
CA LEU A 60 15.68 9.08 21.36
C LEU A 60 15.61 9.45 22.85
N GLU A 61 16.74 9.37 23.57
CA GLU A 61 16.85 9.83 24.96
C GLU A 61 16.64 11.34 25.08
N ARG A 62 17.19 12.14 24.17
CA ARG A 62 16.96 13.59 24.13
C ARG A 62 15.48 13.92 23.95
N ARG A 63 14.77 13.23 23.04
CA ARG A 63 13.32 13.42 22.85
C ARG A 63 12.53 13.06 24.10
N ARG A 64 12.88 11.96 24.76
CA ARG A 64 12.26 11.54 26.02
C ARG A 64 12.51 12.54 27.15
N ALA A 65 13.73 13.06 27.28
CA ALA A 65 14.06 14.08 28.28
C ALA A 65 13.25 15.37 28.06
N VAL A 66 13.13 15.82 26.81
CA VAL A 66 12.30 16.98 26.44
C VAL A 66 10.81 16.73 26.68
N GLU A 67 10.31 15.52 26.44
CA GLU A 67 8.92 15.14 26.74
C GLU A 67 8.64 15.11 28.26
N MET A 68 9.61 14.69 29.06
CA MET A 68 9.51 14.69 30.53
C MET A 68 9.65 16.10 31.14
N GLU A 69 10.41 17.00 30.51
CA GLU A 69 10.56 18.39 30.95
C GLU A 69 9.34 19.25 30.57
N ASN A 70 8.64 18.90 29.48
CA ASN A 70 7.43 19.60 29.01
C ASN A 70 6.12 19.11 29.68
N SER A 71 6.20 18.32 30.75
CA SER A 71 5.03 17.89 31.52
C SER A 71 4.52 18.92 32.54
N ASP A 72 5.11 20.13 32.61
CA ASP A 72 4.56 21.27 33.35
C ASP A 72 3.46 22.02 32.55
N GLU A 73 2.31 21.35 32.52
CA GLU A 73 0.90 21.80 32.53
C GLU A 73 0.31 22.99 31.73
N HIS A 74 0.99 23.86 30.98
CA HIS A 74 0.26 24.97 30.31
C HIS A 74 0.53 25.28 28.83
N THR A 75 1.47 24.61 28.16
CA THR A 75 1.71 24.76 26.70
C THR A 75 1.19 23.60 25.86
N ARG A 76 0.64 22.55 26.49
CA ARG A 76 0.26 21.28 25.87
C ARG A 76 -0.97 21.38 24.95
N ALA A 77 -1.94 22.25 25.24
CA ALA A 77 -3.15 22.35 24.43
C ALA A 77 -2.92 23.01 23.06
N ALA A 78 -2.18 24.12 23.01
CA ALA A 78 -1.98 24.88 21.77
C ALA A 78 -0.98 24.20 20.81
N TYR A 79 0.09 23.59 21.34
CA TYR A 79 1.03 22.82 20.50
C TYR A 79 0.44 21.47 20.05
N SER A 80 -0.39 20.81 20.87
CA SER A 80 -1.09 19.58 20.45
C SER A 80 -2.09 19.85 19.32
N THR A 81 -2.83 20.97 19.34
CA THR A 81 -3.74 21.30 18.23
C THR A 81 -3.00 21.63 16.93
N VAL A 82 -1.86 22.33 17.00
CA VAL A 82 -1.07 22.68 15.81
C VAL A 82 -0.32 21.47 15.26
N THR A 83 0.19 20.59 16.13
CA THR A 83 0.84 19.34 15.71
C THR A 83 -0.16 18.31 15.20
N GLU A 84 -1.35 18.20 15.79
CA GLU A 84 -2.41 17.35 15.25
C GLU A 84 -2.97 17.86 13.93
N ALA A 85 -3.14 19.18 13.76
CA ALA A 85 -3.55 19.75 12.48
C ALA A 85 -2.51 19.45 11.40
N ARG A 86 -1.23 19.70 11.67
CA ARG A 86 -0.13 19.34 10.76
C ARG A 86 -0.04 17.84 10.52
N LYS A 87 -0.33 17.00 11.52
CA LYS A 87 -0.35 15.54 11.37
C LYS A 87 -1.50 15.09 10.45
N ARG A 88 -2.70 15.67 10.59
CA ARG A 88 -3.83 15.41 9.68
C ARG A 88 -3.54 15.89 8.27
N ASP A 89 -2.92 17.05 8.11
CA ASP A 89 -2.55 17.58 6.79
C ASP A 89 -1.48 16.69 6.12
N ASN A 90 -0.52 16.18 6.90
CA ASN A 90 0.53 15.30 6.41
C ASN A 90 -0.01 13.89 6.09
N GLU A 91 -0.93 13.37 6.92
CA GLU A 91 -1.64 12.11 6.66
C GLU A 91 -2.54 12.23 5.42
N ALA A 92 -3.23 13.36 5.23
CA ALA A 92 -4.03 13.63 4.04
C ALA A 92 -3.17 13.76 2.78
N ALA A 93 -1.99 14.39 2.87
CA ALA A 93 -1.03 14.45 1.78
C ALA A 93 -0.50 13.06 1.40
N LEU A 94 -0.09 12.25 2.39
CA LEU A 94 0.36 10.87 2.19
C LEU A 94 -0.73 9.99 1.57
N LEU A 95 -1.99 10.11 2.01
CA LEU A 95 -3.11 9.38 1.42
C LEU A 95 -3.44 9.86 0.00
N SER A 96 -3.31 11.16 -0.26
CA SER A 96 -3.50 11.73 -1.60
C SER A 96 -2.43 11.25 -2.59
N GLU A 97 -1.16 11.24 -2.17
CA GLU A 97 -0.04 10.74 -2.97
C GLU A 97 -0.13 9.23 -3.21
N ALA A 98 -0.48 8.44 -2.19
CA ALA A 98 -0.73 7.01 -2.33
C ALA A 98 -1.93 6.73 -3.24
N SER A 99 -3.00 7.52 -3.14
CA SER A 99 -4.16 7.41 -4.02
C SER A 99 -3.82 7.78 -5.46
N HIS A 100 -2.98 8.79 -5.70
CA HIS A 100 -2.56 9.17 -7.05
C HIS A 100 -1.81 8.01 -7.72
N GLY A 101 -0.82 7.42 -7.03
CA GLY A 101 -0.07 6.28 -7.56
C GLY A 101 -0.95 5.06 -7.89
N VAL A 102 -1.95 4.77 -7.05
CA VAL A 102 -2.90 3.66 -7.31
C VAL A 102 -3.80 3.97 -8.50
N THR A 103 -4.28 5.20 -8.64
CA THR A 103 -5.14 5.59 -9.77
C THR A 103 -4.39 5.64 -11.10
N GLU A 104 -3.13 6.06 -11.10
CA GLU A 104 -2.28 6.05 -12.31
C GLU A 104 -1.92 4.63 -12.73
N ALA A 105 -1.51 3.77 -11.79
CA ALA A 105 -1.25 2.37 -12.09
C ALA A 105 -2.51 1.64 -12.59
N ALA A 106 -3.68 1.97 -12.05
CA ALA A 106 -4.96 1.43 -12.52
C ALA A 106 -5.30 1.92 -13.94
N ARG A 107 -5.00 3.18 -14.29
CA ARG A 107 -5.17 3.70 -15.65
C ARG A 107 -4.19 3.06 -16.63
N GLU A 108 -2.93 2.90 -16.26
CA GLU A 108 -1.93 2.27 -17.12
C GLU A 108 -2.30 0.80 -17.41
N MET A 109 -2.77 0.07 -16.40
CA MET A 109 -3.30 -1.28 -16.60
C MET A 109 -4.57 -1.28 -17.46
N ALA A 110 -5.48 -0.32 -17.25
CA ALA A 110 -6.67 -0.18 -18.06
C ALA A 110 -6.35 -0.01 -19.54
N GLU A 111 -5.40 0.86 -19.88
CA GLU A 111 -4.95 1.10 -21.26
C GLU A 111 -4.23 -0.13 -21.84
N LYS A 112 -3.33 -0.75 -21.08
CA LYS A 112 -2.56 -1.92 -21.52
C LYS A 112 -3.46 -3.12 -21.88
N TYR A 113 -4.54 -3.31 -21.13
CA TYR A 113 -5.43 -4.46 -21.27
C TYR A 113 -6.77 -4.11 -21.93
N GLU A 114 -6.93 -2.88 -22.44
CA GLU A 114 -8.21 -2.35 -22.94
C GLU A 114 -8.85 -3.25 -24.01
N HIS A 115 -8.02 -3.75 -24.94
CA HIS A 115 -8.44 -4.61 -26.04
C HIS A 115 -7.78 -5.99 -26.01
N GLN A 116 -7.03 -6.32 -24.94
CA GLN A 116 -6.38 -7.61 -24.87
C GLN A 116 -7.41 -8.71 -24.61
N ARG A 117 -7.58 -9.60 -25.59
CA ARG A 117 -8.39 -10.81 -25.45
C ARG A 117 -7.53 -11.99 -25.02
N VAL A 118 -8.10 -12.81 -24.15
CA VAL A 118 -7.45 -14.06 -23.71
C VAL A 118 -7.46 -15.04 -24.87
N ASP A 119 -6.28 -15.47 -25.30
CA ASP A 119 -6.15 -16.58 -26.22
C ASP A 119 -6.42 -17.90 -25.46
N VAL A 120 -7.65 -18.36 -25.58
CA VAL A 120 -8.15 -19.56 -24.88
C VAL A 120 -7.44 -20.81 -25.37
N GLU A 121 -7.14 -20.91 -26.68
CA GLU A 121 -6.47 -22.07 -27.26
C GLU A 121 -5.03 -22.18 -26.77
N ALA A 122 -4.27 -21.08 -26.83
CA ALA A 122 -2.92 -21.06 -26.29
C ALA A 122 -2.88 -21.37 -24.78
N THR A 123 -3.87 -20.85 -24.03
CA THR A 123 -3.96 -21.09 -22.58
C THR A 123 -4.24 -22.57 -22.27
N VAL A 124 -5.19 -23.19 -22.97
CA VAL A 124 -5.53 -24.62 -22.79
C VAL A 124 -4.34 -25.49 -23.18
N ARG A 125 -3.68 -25.21 -24.32
CA ARG A 125 -2.51 -25.98 -24.76
C ARG A 125 -1.35 -25.88 -23.78
N ARG A 126 -1.08 -24.69 -23.24
CA ARG A 126 -0.07 -24.48 -22.21
C ARG A 126 -0.42 -25.21 -20.92
N MET A 127 -1.68 -25.17 -20.50
CA MET A 127 -2.12 -25.77 -19.23
C MET A 127 -2.04 -27.30 -19.22
N TYR A 128 -2.30 -27.93 -20.38
CA TYR A 128 -2.31 -29.38 -20.48
C TYR A 128 -1.02 -29.97 -21.07
N GLU A 129 -0.04 -29.16 -21.49
CA GLU A 129 1.32 -29.57 -21.95
C GLU A 129 1.38 -30.83 -22.84
N GLY A 130 0.35 -31.09 -23.65
CA GLY A 130 0.26 -32.27 -24.51
C GLY A 130 -0.29 -33.55 -23.87
N VAL A 131 -0.78 -33.50 -22.63
CA VAL A 131 -1.49 -34.60 -21.95
C VAL A 131 -2.84 -34.91 -22.63
N LEU A 132 -3.49 -33.90 -23.17
CA LEU A 132 -4.75 -34.05 -23.91
C LEU A 132 -4.51 -34.21 -25.40
N SER A 133 -5.31 -35.09 -26.04
CA SER A 133 -5.30 -35.21 -27.49
C SER A 133 -5.95 -33.99 -28.16
N GLU A 134 -5.59 -33.70 -29.42
CA GLU A 134 -6.11 -32.53 -30.14
C GLU A 134 -7.65 -32.51 -30.22
N LYS A 135 -8.28 -33.69 -30.32
CA LYS A 135 -9.75 -33.81 -30.33
C LYS A 135 -10.36 -33.31 -29.01
N GLU A 136 -9.69 -33.54 -27.90
CA GLU A 136 -10.18 -33.16 -26.58
C GLU A 136 -9.97 -31.67 -26.33
N ILE A 137 -8.86 -31.11 -26.81
CA ILE A 137 -8.60 -29.67 -26.82
C ILE A 137 -9.71 -28.96 -27.61
N GLN A 138 -10.02 -29.43 -28.83
CA GLN A 138 -11.09 -28.86 -29.65
C GLN A 138 -12.48 -28.98 -29.00
N ARG A 139 -12.75 -30.07 -28.26
CA ARG A 139 -13.98 -30.23 -27.47
C ARG A 139 -14.08 -29.18 -26.35
N ILE A 140 -12.98 -28.94 -25.64
CA ILE A 140 -12.92 -27.91 -24.58
C ILE A 140 -13.17 -26.53 -25.19
N LEU A 141 -12.50 -26.19 -26.29
CA LEU A 141 -12.66 -24.88 -26.93
C LEU A 141 -14.09 -24.61 -27.38
N ARG A 142 -14.79 -25.61 -27.92
CA ARG A 142 -16.21 -25.49 -28.30
C ARG A 142 -17.17 -25.34 -27.12
N SER A 143 -16.76 -25.79 -25.94
CA SER A 143 -17.58 -25.67 -24.72
C SER A 143 -17.54 -24.26 -24.12
N VAL A 144 -16.54 -23.45 -24.47
CA VAL A 144 -16.39 -22.08 -23.99
C VAL A 144 -17.32 -21.17 -24.80
N PRO A 145 -18.29 -20.49 -24.17
CA PRO A 145 -19.16 -19.55 -24.87
C PRO A 145 -18.36 -18.42 -25.53
N PRO A 146 -18.83 -17.91 -26.68
CA PRO A 146 -18.25 -16.69 -27.24
C PRO A 146 -18.37 -15.55 -26.25
N HIS A 147 -17.33 -14.72 -26.13
CA HIS A 147 -17.22 -13.61 -25.16
C HIS A 147 -17.30 -14.02 -23.67
N PHE A 148 -16.98 -15.28 -23.34
CA PHE A 148 -16.86 -15.70 -21.95
C PHE A 148 -15.79 -14.89 -21.20
N PHE A 149 -14.64 -14.67 -21.84
CA PHE A 149 -13.61 -13.76 -21.36
C PHE A 149 -13.88 -12.38 -21.94
N LEU A 150 -14.31 -11.47 -21.08
CA LEU A 150 -14.53 -10.06 -21.42
C LEU A 150 -13.20 -9.32 -21.48
N THR A 151 -13.12 -8.32 -22.35
CA THR A 151 -12.02 -7.34 -22.28
C THR A 151 -12.17 -6.47 -21.03
N TYR A 152 -11.14 -5.69 -20.72
CA TYR A 152 -11.22 -4.73 -19.62
C TYR A 152 -12.37 -3.74 -19.82
N ALA A 153 -12.51 -3.16 -21.02
CA ALA A 153 -13.60 -2.24 -21.35
C ALA A 153 -14.98 -2.89 -21.18
N GLU A 154 -15.17 -4.10 -21.72
CA GLU A 154 -16.41 -4.88 -21.61
C GLU A 154 -16.72 -5.22 -20.13
N THR A 155 -15.68 -5.48 -19.32
CA THR A 155 -15.81 -5.75 -17.88
C THR A 155 -16.29 -4.50 -17.14
N CYS A 156 -15.64 -3.36 -17.37
CA CYS A 156 -16.04 -2.09 -16.77
C CYS A 156 -17.46 -1.66 -17.17
N GLU A 157 -17.84 -1.84 -18.43
CA GLU A 157 -19.21 -1.57 -18.88
C GLU A 157 -20.24 -2.45 -18.19
N ARG A 158 -19.95 -3.75 -18.08
CA ARG A 158 -20.80 -4.70 -17.38
C ARG A 158 -20.95 -4.34 -15.90
N GLU A 159 -19.87 -3.98 -15.23
CA GLU A 159 -19.90 -3.55 -13.83
C GLU A 159 -20.72 -2.27 -13.64
N ARG A 160 -20.52 -1.26 -14.49
CA ARG A 160 -21.33 -0.03 -14.48
C ARG A 160 -22.81 -0.34 -14.63
N ARG A 161 -23.17 -1.22 -15.56
CA ARG A 161 -24.57 -1.64 -15.76
C ARG A 161 -25.13 -2.33 -14.51
N LEU A 162 -24.40 -3.27 -13.93
CA LEU A 162 -24.81 -3.97 -12.71
C LEU A 162 -24.99 -2.99 -11.54
N ALA A 163 -24.09 -2.02 -11.38
CA ALA A 163 -24.21 -0.97 -10.36
C ALA A 163 -25.46 -0.10 -10.56
N MET A 164 -25.77 0.28 -11.81
CA MET A 164 -26.99 1.03 -12.13
C MET A 164 -28.25 0.22 -11.83
N GLU A 165 -28.27 -1.07 -12.19
CA GLU A 165 -29.39 -1.98 -11.92
C GLU A 165 -29.60 -2.18 -10.41
N ALA A 166 -28.53 -2.40 -9.65
CA ALA A 166 -28.58 -2.50 -8.20
C ALA A 166 -29.14 -1.23 -7.55
N ARG A 167 -28.64 -0.06 -7.95
CA ARG A 167 -29.14 1.23 -7.48
C ARG A 167 -30.63 1.41 -7.79
N LYS A 168 -31.06 1.05 -9.00
CA LYS A 168 -32.47 1.11 -9.39
C LYS A 168 -33.34 0.19 -8.53
N ALA A 169 -32.88 -1.03 -8.26
CA ALA A 169 -33.58 -1.99 -7.41
C ALA A 169 -33.70 -1.50 -5.96
N GLU A 170 -32.65 -0.88 -5.42
CA GLU A 170 -32.71 -0.27 -4.08
C GLU A 170 -33.69 0.90 -4.01
N LEU A 171 -33.65 1.81 -4.99
CA LEU A 171 -34.60 2.92 -5.06
C LEU A 171 -36.05 2.43 -5.13
N GLN A 172 -36.31 1.34 -5.88
CA GLN A 172 -37.63 0.72 -5.92
C GLN A 172 -38.04 0.13 -4.57
N LYS A 173 -37.13 -0.52 -3.86
CA LYS A 173 -37.40 -1.04 -2.49
C LYS A 173 -37.72 0.10 -1.52
N LEU A 174 -36.94 1.18 -1.53
CA LEU A 174 -37.16 2.35 -0.69
C LEU A 174 -38.50 3.04 -1.02
N ALA A 175 -38.82 3.19 -2.31
CA ALA A 175 -40.09 3.76 -2.74
C ALA A 175 -41.28 2.92 -2.26
N ALA A 176 -41.18 1.58 -2.35
CA ALA A 176 -42.21 0.68 -1.85
C ALA A 176 -42.35 0.75 -0.32
N GLN A 177 -41.25 0.87 0.42
CA GLN A 177 -41.27 1.07 1.87
C GLN A 177 -41.92 2.42 2.25
N ALA A 178 -41.56 3.50 1.57
CA ALA A 178 -42.14 4.83 1.80
C ALA A 178 -43.64 4.85 1.50
N ALA A 179 -44.09 4.20 0.43
CA ALA A 179 -45.51 4.07 0.10
C ALA A 179 -46.29 3.30 1.19
N ARG A 180 -45.71 2.22 1.72
CA ARG A 180 -46.32 1.46 2.84
C ARG A 180 -46.41 2.29 4.11
N HIS A 181 -45.35 3.02 4.47
CA HIS A 181 -45.37 3.91 5.62
C HIS A 181 -46.40 5.04 5.48
N ARG A 182 -46.52 5.62 4.29
CA ARG A 182 -47.51 6.67 4.00
C ARG A 182 -48.96 6.15 4.05
N ALA A 183 -49.20 4.91 3.63
CA ALA A 183 -50.52 4.28 3.71
C ALA A 183 -50.90 3.81 5.12
N ALA A 184 -49.94 3.68 6.03
CA ALA A 184 -50.14 3.26 7.41
C ALA A 184 -50.28 4.43 8.41
N LEU A 185 -50.11 5.67 7.95
CA LEU A 185 -50.41 6.88 8.73
C LEU A 185 -51.91 7.19 8.57
N PRO A 186 -52.67 7.33 9.68
CA PRO A 186 -54.10 7.65 9.66
C PRO A 186 -54.40 9.07 9.15
#